data_AF-A0A5Q2K6F0-F1
#
_entry.id   AF-A0A5Q2K6F0-F1
#
_cell.length_a   1.000
_cell.length_b   1.000
_cell.length_c   1.000
_cell.angle_alpha   90.00
_cell.angle_beta   90.00
_cell.angle_gamma   90.00
#
_symmetry.space_group_name_H-M   'P 1'
#
loop_
_entity.id
_entity.type
_entity.pdbx_description
1 polymer ?
#
loop_
_entity_poly.entity_id
_entity_poly.type
_entity_poly.pdbx_seq_one_letter_code
_entity_poly.pdbx_strand_id
1 'polypeptide(L)'
;MKLVPMLSGLAMAVALSACADKSADVAVPTATPGGVSTLSQQTIKQPNVSGTVWIRQKVALPPDAVLTVTLSDASMADAPSKVLAQRAVRTEGKQAPFSFVLPFNPSEVQPNARILLSAAVTINDKLVFITDTVQEVINKGGTKADLTLVPVQQTAVPVAPQANQPAMPTNPPTQL
;
A
#
# COMPACT_ATOMS: atom_id res chain seq x y z
N MET A 1 -49.55 58.02 -51.78
CA MET A 1 -50.49 58.73 -50.88
C MET A 1 -50.43 58.01 -49.53
N LYS A 2 -50.46 58.61 -48.34
CA LYS A 2 -50.44 59.99 -47.84
C LYS A 2 -50.50 59.83 -46.29
N LEU A 3 -49.90 60.76 -45.53
CA LEU A 3 -50.17 61.10 -44.11
C LEU A 3 -49.68 60.20 -42.95
N VAL A 4 -48.50 60.56 -42.43
CA VAL A 4 -48.18 61.18 -41.10
C VAL A 4 -49.35 61.41 -40.07
N PRO A 5 -49.09 61.78 -38.80
CA PRO A 5 -48.68 61.03 -37.58
C PRO A 5 -49.72 61.15 -36.43
N MET A 6 -49.48 60.52 -35.27
CA MET A 6 -49.84 60.98 -33.91
C MET A 6 -49.32 59.94 -32.91
N LEU A 7 -48.94 60.18 -31.66
CA LEU A 7 -48.51 61.30 -30.82
C LEU A 7 -48.28 60.61 -29.45
N SER A 8 -47.47 61.18 -28.56
CA SER A 8 -47.20 60.69 -27.19
C SER A 8 -46.29 59.46 -27.11
N GLY A 9 -45.04 59.55 -26.68
CA GLY A 9 -44.49 60.45 -25.68
C GLY A 9 -44.44 59.73 -24.34
N LEU A 10 -43.28 59.20 -23.99
CA LEU A 10 -42.70 59.31 -22.66
C LEU A 10 -41.23 58.89 -22.76
N ALA A 11 -40.35 59.84 -22.44
CA ALA A 11 -38.93 59.58 -22.30
C ALA A 11 -38.69 58.79 -21.01
N MET A 12 -38.01 57.66 -21.13
CA MET A 12 -37.21 57.09 -20.05
C MET A 12 -35.87 56.68 -20.65
N ALA A 13 -34.86 57.46 -20.30
CA ALA A 13 -33.47 57.17 -20.62
C ALA A 13 -33.04 55.92 -19.85
N VAL A 14 -32.87 54.80 -20.54
CA VAL A 14 -32.25 53.59 -19.99
C VAL A 14 -30.80 53.59 -20.47
N ALA A 15 -29.87 53.56 -19.50
CA ALA A 15 -28.45 53.46 -19.77
C ALA A 15 -28.15 52.18 -20.55
N LEU A 16 -27.50 52.31 -21.71
CA LEU A 16 -26.94 51.17 -22.45
C LEU A 16 -25.66 50.72 -21.72
N SER A 17 -25.69 49.52 -21.16
CA SER A 17 -24.48 48.72 -21.04
C SER A 17 -24.57 47.61 -22.06
N ALA A 18 -23.62 47.62 -22.99
CA ALA A 18 -23.50 46.69 -24.08
C ALA A 18 -23.24 45.26 -23.56
N CYS A 19 -23.86 44.27 -24.19
CA CYS A 19 -23.12 43.19 -24.85
C CYS A 19 -24.05 42.46 -25.82
N ALA A 20 -23.45 42.10 -26.95
CA ALA A 20 -24.08 41.75 -28.21
C ALA A 20 -24.70 40.34 -28.25
N ASP A 21 -25.65 40.23 -29.19
CA ASP A 21 -26.14 39.08 -29.97
C ASP A 21 -25.67 37.66 -29.56
N LYS A 22 -26.50 36.62 -29.50
CA LYS A 22 -27.64 36.25 -30.34
C LYS A 22 -28.31 35.00 -29.74
N SER A 23 -29.61 34.87 -29.97
CA SER A 23 -30.52 33.86 -29.40
C SER A 23 -30.24 32.38 -29.66
N ALA A 24 -30.79 31.58 -28.73
CA ALA A 24 -31.27 30.19 -28.79
C ALA A 24 -30.26 29.07 -28.53
N ASP A 25 -30.28 28.50 -27.32
CA ASP A 25 -30.82 27.15 -27.08
C ASP A 25 -31.05 26.90 -25.58
N VAL A 26 -31.99 26.02 -25.26
CA VAL A 26 -32.52 25.68 -23.93
C VAL A 26 -31.42 25.17 -22.98
N ALA A 27 -31.26 25.79 -21.79
CA ALA A 27 -30.36 25.29 -20.75
C ALA A 27 -31.11 24.94 -19.45
N VAL A 28 -31.22 23.63 -19.23
CA VAL A 28 -31.10 22.84 -17.98
C VAL A 28 -30.99 23.65 -16.67
N PRO A 29 -31.73 23.28 -15.59
CA PRO A 29 -31.69 24.00 -14.32
C PRO A 29 -30.27 24.13 -13.76
N THR A 30 -29.83 25.39 -13.66
CA THR A 30 -28.53 25.86 -13.15
C THR A 30 -28.35 25.54 -11.68
N ALA A 31 -27.36 24.69 -11.39
CA ALA A 31 -26.80 24.53 -10.06
C ALA A 31 -26.15 25.85 -9.57
N THR A 32 -26.48 26.22 -8.35
CA THR A 32 -26.00 27.39 -7.62
C THR A 32 -24.47 27.38 -7.46
N PRO A 33 -23.73 28.46 -7.78
CA PRO A 33 -22.31 28.58 -7.45
C PRO A 33 -22.18 29.03 -5.99
N GLY A 34 -22.44 28.12 -5.04
CA GLY A 34 -22.53 28.50 -3.63
C GLY A 34 -22.44 27.39 -2.60
N GLY A 35 -22.06 26.18 -2.98
CA GLY A 35 -21.87 25.12 -1.99
C GLY A 35 -21.73 23.75 -2.61
N VAL A 36 -20.50 23.35 -2.93
CA VAL A 36 -19.95 21.99 -2.80
C VAL A 36 -18.53 21.98 -3.39
N SER A 37 -17.57 22.48 -2.64
CA SER A 37 -16.16 22.08 -2.81
C SER A 37 -15.41 22.24 -1.50
N THR A 38 -16.03 21.77 -0.43
CA THR A 38 -15.31 21.18 0.70
C THR A 38 -15.41 19.66 0.59
N LEU A 39 -15.06 19.11 -0.59
CA LEU A 39 -14.14 17.98 -0.59
C LEU A 39 -12.78 18.54 -0.15
N SER A 40 -12.75 19.00 1.10
CA SER A 40 -11.51 19.10 1.84
C SER A 40 -10.82 17.78 1.59
N GLN A 41 -9.59 17.88 1.12
CA GLN A 41 -8.62 16.80 1.15
C GLN A 41 -8.53 16.33 2.60
N GLN A 42 -9.51 15.55 3.05
CA GLN A 42 -9.31 14.58 4.10
C GLN A 42 -8.44 13.54 3.43
N THR A 43 -7.14 13.86 3.35
CA THR A 43 -6.10 12.85 3.37
C THR A 43 -6.42 12.06 4.62
N ILE A 44 -7.22 10.99 4.47
CA ILE A 44 -7.45 10.03 5.53
C ILE A 44 -6.04 9.61 5.91
N LYS A 45 -5.56 10.11 7.04
CA LYS A 45 -4.24 9.77 7.57
C LYS A 45 -4.36 8.31 7.96
N GLN A 46 -4.12 7.43 6.99
CA GLN A 46 -4.12 6.02 7.24
C GLN A 46 -3.03 5.75 8.27
N PRO A 47 -3.36 5.06 9.38
CA PRO A 47 -2.35 4.70 10.35
C PRO A 47 -1.27 3.88 9.62
N ASN A 48 -0.03 4.16 9.99
CA ASN A 48 1.13 3.59 9.33
C ASN A 48 2.17 3.22 10.36
N VAL A 49 2.93 2.18 10.03
CA VAL A 49 4.16 1.84 10.72
C VAL A 49 5.32 2.42 9.92
N SER A 50 6.24 3.09 10.58
CA SER A 50 7.41 3.71 9.94
C SER A 50 8.69 3.38 10.68
N GLY A 51 9.83 3.58 10.02
CA GLY A 51 11.11 3.36 10.65
C GLY A 51 12.23 3.25 9.64
N THR A 52 13.35 2.73 10.12
CA THR A 52 14.58 2.63 9.35
C THR A 52 15.07 1.20 9.31
N VAL A 53 15.45 0.74 8.12
CA VAL A 53 16.08 -0.57 7.91
C VAL A 53 17.59 -0.38 7.78
N TRP A 54 18.32 -1.00 8.68
CA TRP A 54 19.77 -1.04 8.73
C TRP A 54 20.27 -2.40 8.24
N ILE A 55 21.51 -2.45 7.74
CA ILE A 55 22.19 -3.70 7.41
C ILE A 55 23.42 -3.78 8.32
N ARG A 56 23.54 -4.86 9.08
CA ARG A 56 24.61 -5.02 10.08
C ARG A 56 26.00 -5.10 9.43
N GLN A 57 26.09 -5.62 8.22
CA GLN A 57 27.33 -5.78 7.49
C GLN A 57 27.63 -4.58 6.60
N LYS A 58 28.92 -4.28 6.44
CA LYS A 58 29.41 -3.31 5.44
C LYS A 58 29.46 -3.97 4.07
N VAL A 59 28.30 -4.02 3.41
CA VAL A 59 28.11 -4.63 2.09
C VAL A 59 27.33 -3.69 1.19
N ALA A 60 27.71 -3.65 -0.08
CA ALA A 60 26.99 -2.87 -1.08
C ALA A 60 25.84 -3.72 -1.64
N LEU A 61 24.61 -3.23 -1.51
CA LEU A 61 23.48 -3.83 -2.23
C LEU A 61 23.57 -3.49 -3.73
N PRO A 62 23.38 -4.48 -4.62
CA PRO A 62 23.34 -4.22 -6.05
C PRO A 62 22.03 -3.50 -6.44
N PRO A 63 21.95 -2.91 -7.64
CA PRO A 63 20.80 -2.10 -8.05
C PRO A 63 19.51 -2.89 -8.30
N ASP A 64 19.62 -4.19 -8.53
CA ASP A 64 18.52 -5.14 -8.70
C ASP A 64 17.98 -5.69 -7.37
N ALA A 65 18.57 -5.32 -6.23
CA ALA A 65 18.08 -5.78 -4.93
C ALA A 65 16.68 -5.20 -4.62
N VAL A 66 15.82 -6.04 -4.05
CA VAL A 66 14.46 -5.66 -3.64
C VAL A 66 14.35 -5.77 -2.13
N LEU A 67 14.12 -4.64 -1.46
CA LEU A 67 13.77 -4.59 -0.05
C LEU A 67 12.27 -4.77 0.10
N THR A 68 11.86 -5.84 0.78
CA THR A 68 10.47 -6.12 1.13
C THR A 68 10.29 -5.96 2.63
N VAL A 69 9.41 -5.06 3.03
CA VAL A 69 8.99 -4.87 4.43
C VAL A 69 7.57 -5.42 4.58
N THR A 70 7.38 -6.28 5.57
CA THR A 70 6.14 -7.02 5.79
C THR A 70 5.66 -6.83 7.22
N LEU A 71 4.41 -6.39 7.34
CA LEU A 71 3.63 -6.35 8.57
C LEU A 71 2.70 -7.56 8.58
N SER A 72 2.81 -8.38 9.62
CA SER A 72 2.07 -9.64 9.73
C SER A 72 1.44 -9.82 11.10
N ASP A 73 0.31 -10.48 11.16
CA ASP A 73 -0.36 -10.91 12.38
C ASP A 73 0.01 -12.37 12.67
N ALA A 74 0.72 -12.59 13.78
CA ALA A 74 1.16 -13.89 14.27
C ALA A 74 0.47 -14.26 15.59
N SER A 75 -0.80 -13.90 15.74
CA SER A 75 -1.59 -14.21 16.94
C SER A 75 -1.96 -15.68 17.08
N MET A 76 -2.05 -16.38 15.94
CA MET A 76 -2.32 -17.81 15.91
C MET A 76 -0.98 -18.56 15.93
N ALA A 77 -0.74 -19.31 17.00
CA ALA A 77 0.51 -20.05 17.17
C ALA A 77 0.68 -21.19 16.14
N ASP A 78 -0.43 -21.81 15.74
CA ASP A 78 -0.45 -23.00 14.88
C ASP A 78 -0.82 -22.70 13.42
N ALA A 79 -0.90 -21.42 13.05
CA ALA A 79 -1.26 -21.00 11.70
C ALA A 79 -0.17 -20.09 11.10
N PRO A 80 -0.03 -20.07 9.75
CA PRO A 80 0.82 -19.11 9.09
C PRO A 80 0.41 -17.67 9.44
N SER A 81 1.39 -16.79 9.65
CA SER A 81 1.13 -15.38 9.94
C SER A 81 0.35 -14.73 8.78
N LYS A 82 -0.72 -14.00 9.11
CA LYS A 82 -1.52 -13.27 8.12
C LYS A 82 -0.80 -11.97 7.75
N VAL A 83 -0.54 -11.74 6.47
CA VAL A 83 0.05 -10.46 6.03
C VAL A 83 -1.02 -9.36 6.06
N LEU A 84 -0.76 -8.30 6.82
CA LEU A 84 -1.64 -7.14 6.94
C LEU A 84 -1.25 -6.03 5.96
N ALA A 85 0.04 -5.85 5.77
CA ALA A 85 0.59 -4.90 4.81
C ALA A 85 1.96 -5.36 4.36
N GLN A 86 2.28 -5.17 3.09
CA GLN A 86 3.59 -5.47 2.55
C GLN A 86 3.99 -4.40 1.54
N ARG A 87 5.27 -4.05 1.56
CA ARG A 87 5.84 -3.09 0.62
C ARG A 87 7.18 -3.58 0.11
N ALA A 88 7.26 -3.77 -1.21
CA ALA A 88 8.49 -4.08 -1.91
C ALA A 88 9.01 -2.85 -2.65
N VAL A 89 10.29 -2.53 -2.48
CA VAL A 89 10.96 -1.38 -3.12
C VAL A 89 12.31 -1.84 -3.65
N ARG A 90 12.60 -1.52 -4.91
CA ARG A 90 13.95 -1.72 -5.47
C ARG A 90 14.92 -0.73 -4.83
N THR A 91 16.09 -1.21 -4.43
CA THR A 91 17.10 -0.36 -3.80
C THR A 91 17.76 0.58 -4.79
N GLU A 92 17.81 0.23 -6.09
CA GLU A 92 18.38 1.05 -7.16
C GLU A 92 19.84 1.47 -6.87
N GLY A 93 20.57 0.65 -6.12
CA GLY A 93 21.96 0.90 -5.73
C GLY A 93 22.11 1.79 -4.51
N LYS A 94 21.00 2.30 -3.95
CA LYS A 94 20.99 2.97 -2.64
C LYS A 94 21.45 1.98 -1.57
N GLN A 95 22.16 2.51 -0.59
CA GLN A 95 22.69 1.75 0.53
C GLN A 95 21.90 2.06 1.79
N ALA A 96 21.95 1.16 2.77
CA ALA A 96 21.36 1.37 4.08
C ALA A 96 21.96 2.64 4.72
N PRO A 97 21.18 3.40 5.50
CA PRO A 97 19.83 3.10 5.99
C PRO A 97 18.70 3.34 4.97
N PHE A 98 17.67 2.48 4.99
CA PHE A 98 16.45 2.64 4.19
C PHE A 98 15.26 3.04 5.05
N SER A 99 14.69 4.23 4.83
CA SER A 99 13.46 4.64 5.50
C SER A 99 12.23 4.01 4.83
N PHE A 100 11.29 3.53 5.63
CA PHE A 100 10.03 2.99 5.14
C PHE A 100 8.84 3.60 5.85
N VAL A 101 7.72 3.61 5.13
CA VAL A 101 6.38 3.89 5.64
C VAL A 101 5.47 2.81 5.08
N LEU A 102 4.78 2.12 5.98
CA LEU A 102 3.91 1.00 5.69
C LEU A 102 2.50 1.31 6.23
N PRO A 103 1.61 1.86 5.39
CA PRO A 103 0.21 2.07 5.78
C PRO A 103 -0.49 0.72 5.97
N PHE A 104 -1.39 0.65 6.94
CA PHE A 104 -2.18 -0.54 7.22
C PHE A 104 -3.65 -0.17 7.52
N ASN A 105 -4.56 -1.14 7.43
CA ASN A 105 -5.94 -0.94 7.79
C ASN A 105 -6.14 -1.28 9.28
N PRO A 106 -6.51 -0.32 10.15
CA PRO A 106 -6.66 -0.60 11.58
C PRO A 106 -7.81 -1.58 11.87
N SER A 107 -8.79 -1.70 10.99
CA SER A 107 -9.89 -2.68 11.12
C SER A 107 -9.43 -4.13 10.97
N GLU A 108 -8.25 -4.38 10.39
CA GLU A 108 -7.68 -5.71 10.25
C GLU A 108 -6.82 -6.13 11.45
N VAL A 109 -6.48 -5.20 12.34
CA VAL A 109 -5.69 -5.44 13.54
C VAL A 109 -6.62 -5.78 14.69
N GLN A 110 -6.53 -7.01 15.21
CA GLN A 110 -7.31 -7.37 16.40
C GLN A 110 -6.69 -6.72 17.65
N PRO A 111 -7.49 -6.34 18.67
CA PRO A 111 -6.99 -5.62 19.85
C PRO A 111 -5.88 -6.33 20.63
N ASN A 112 -5.85 -7.66 20.62
CA ASN A 112 -4.85 -8.48 21.31
C ASN A 112 -3.90 -9.20 20.34
N ALA A 113 -3.85 -8.76 19.08
CA ALA A 113 -3.06 -9.43 18.08
C ALA A 113 -1.55 -9.20 18.28
N ARG A 114 -0.76 -10.23 17.99
CA ARG A 114 0.70 -10.13 17.93
C ARG A 114 1.13 -9.67 16.53
N ILE A 115 1.26 -8.36 16.36
CA ILE A 115 1.66 -7.79 15.08
C ILE A 115 3.18 -7.71 14.99
N LEU A 116 3.73 -8.43 14.01
CA LEU A 116 5.15 -8.53 13.74
C LEU A 116 5.54 -7.71 12.51
N LEU A 117 6.59 -6.93 12.66
CA LEU A 117 7.27 -6.24 11.59
C LEU A 117 8.56 -6.98 11.22
N SER A 118 8.72 -7.28 9.94
CA SER A 118 9.90 -7.93 9.37
C SER A 118 10.29 -7.28 8.05
N ALA A 119 11.54 -7.45 7.66
CA ALA A 119 12.06 -7.04 6.38
C ALA A 119 13.00 -8.11 5.81
N ALA A 120 13.05 -8.18 4.50
CA ALA A 120 13.86 -9.10 3.74
C ALA A 120 14.42 -8.37 2.51
N VAL A 121 15.64 -8.70 2.13
CA VAL A 121 16.22 -8.27 0.85
C VAL A 121 16.42 -9.48 -0.02
N THR A 122 15.90 -9.41 -1.23
CA THR A 122 16.08 -10.43 -2.27
C THR A 122 16.91 -9.88 -3.42
N ILE A 123 17.82 -10.69 -3.95
CA ILE A 123 18.64 -10.40 -5.12
C ILE A 123 18.43 -11.55 -6.10
N ASN A 124 17.99 -11.27 -7.33
CA ASN A 124 17.65 -12.32 -8.32
C ASN A 124 16.74 -13.41 -7.73
N ASP A 125 15.66 -12.98 -7.04
CA ASP A 125 14.68 -13.84 -6.34
C ASP A 125 15.26 -14.73 -5.23
N LYS A 126 16.53 -14.55 -4.85
CA LYS A 126 17.16 -15.24 -3.72
C LYS A 126 17.15 -14.33 -2.50
N LEU A 127 16.60 -14.82 -1.40
CA LEU A 127 16.70 -14.16 -0.10
C LEU A 127 18.17 -14.11 0.32
N VAL A 128 18.69 -12.89 0.54
CA VAL A 128 20.10 -12.66 0.91
C VAL A 128 20.23 -12.04 2.29
N PHE A 129 19.30 -11.17 2.68
CA PHE A 129 19.24 -10.59 4.02
C PHE A 129 17.83 -10.72 4.59
N ILE A 130 17.74 -10.93 5.88
CA ILE A 130 16.48 -10.98 6.63
C ILE A 130 16.65 -10.23 7.96
N THR A 131 15.56 -9.75 8.55
CA THR A 131 15.60 -9.12 9.86
C THR A 131 16.13 -10.09 10.91
N ASP A 132 17.09 -9.63 11.72
CA ASP A 132 17.71 -10.39 12.80
C ASP A 132 16.71 -10.77 13.90
N THR A 133 15.92 -9.78 14.33
CA THR A 133 14.87 -9.96 15.34
C THR A 133 13.60 -9.27 14.88
N VAL A 134 12.53 -10.05 14.71
CA VAL A 134 11.20 -9.52 14.40
C VAL A 134 10.74 -8.58 15.50
N GLN A 135 10.16 -7.45 15.13
CA GLN A 135 9.72 -6.43 16.09
C GLN A 135 8.21 -6.48 16.28
N GLU A 136 7.75 -6.44 17.53
CA GLU A 136 6.32 -6.29 17.83
C GLU A 136 5.92 -4.81 17.75
N VAL A 137 4.88 -4.52 16.99
CA VAL A 137 4.39 -3.14 16.74
C VAL A 137 2.90 -3.03 17.00
N ILE A 138 2.38 -1.80 17.06
CA ILE A 138 0.96 -1.45 17.23
C ILE A 138 0.36 -1.82 18.60
N ASN A 139 0.12 -3.10 18.88
CA ASN A 139 -0.59 -3.52 20.10
C ASN A 139 0.35 -3.68 21.31
N LYS A 140 1.55 -4.22 21.07
CA LYS A 140 2.60 -4.44 22.09
C LYS A 140 3.84 -3.56 21.86
N GLY A 141 3.71 -2.55 20.99
CA GLY A 141 4.78 -1.64 20.61
C GLY A 141 4.24 -0.35 20.01
N GLY A 142 5.13 0.51 19.52
CA GLY A 142 4.74 1.75 18.84
C GLY A 142 4.39 1.55 17.36
N THR A 143 4.11 2.66 16.68
CA THR A 143 4.02 2.73 15.20
C THR A 143 5.36 3.09 14.55
N LYS A 144 6.43 3.18 15.36
CA LYS A 144 7.80 3.42 14.89
C LYS A 144 8.72 2.30 15.37
N ALA A 145 9.39 1.64 14.45
CA ALA A 145 10.33 0.56 14.77
C ALA A 145 11.44 0.49 13.72
N ASP A 146 12.68 0.43 14.19
CA ASP A 146 13.84 0.20 13.34
C ASP A 146 14.14 -1.29 13.23
N LEU A 147 14.61 -1.70 12.05
CA LEU A 147 14.94 -3.09 11.75
C LEU A 147 16.43 -3.19 11.43
N THR A 148 17.07 -4.27 11.90
CA THR A 148 18.43 -4.61 11.49
C THR A 148 18.39 -5.91 10.69
N LEU A 149 18.94 -5.86 9.49
CA LEU A 149 19.08 -6.99 8.58
C LEU A 149 20.43 -7.67 8.78
N VAL A 150 20.40 -9.00 8.74
CA VAL A 150 21.56 -9.90 8.75
C VAL A 150 21.48 -10.85 7.56
N PRO A 151 22.61 -11.37 7.07
CA PRO A 151 22.59 -12.38 6.01
C PRO A 151 21.83 -13.62 6.43
N VAL A 152 21.16 -14.24 5.47
CA VAL A 152 20.64 -15.59 5.71
C VAL A 152 21.79 -16.59 5.76
N GLN A 153 21.86 -17.37 6.83
CA GLN A 153 22.69 -18.56 6.85
C GLN A 153 21.86 -19.69 6.24
N GLN A 154 22.15 -20.04 4.98
CA GLN A 154 21.53 -21.20 4.33
C GLN A 154 22.09 -22.49 4.96
N THR A 155 21.56 -22.86 6.12
CA THR A 155 21.82 -24.18 6.68
C THR A 155 20.86 -25.13 5.97
N ALA A 156 21.38 -26.02 5.13
CA ALA A 156 20.57 -27.07 4.52
C ALA A 156 19.90 -27.87 5.64
N VAL A 157 18.56 -27.90 5.67
CA VAL A 157 17.82 -28.78 6.58
C VAL A 157 18.12 -30.22 6.12
N PRO A 158 18.79 -31.05 6.93
CA PRO A 158 18.99 -32.44 6.57
C PRO A 158 17.61 -33.10 6.54
N VAL A 159 17.14 -33.47 5.35
CA VAL A 159 16.00 -34.36 5.23
C VAL A 159 16.50 -35.73 5.70
N ALA A 160 16.20 -36.10 6.94
CA ALA A 160 16.46 -37.45 7.41
C ALA A 160 15.68 -38.43 6.52
N PRO A 161 16.32 -39.47 5.94
CA PRO A 161 15.59 -40.47 5.18
C PRO A 161 14.55 -41.13 6.08
N GLN A 162 13.27 -41.06 5.69
CA GLN A 162 12.16 -41.73 6.39
C GLN A 162 12.36 -43.25 6.30
N ALA A 163 13.06 -43.83 7.27
CA ALA A 163 13.27 -45.28 7.39
C ALA A 163 12.06 -46.04 8.00
N ASN A 164 10.84 -45.49 7.89
CA ASN A 164 9.65 -46.05 8.54
C ASN A 164 8.47 -46.24 7.58
N GLN A 165 8.72 -46.54 6.31
CA GLN A 165 7.71 -47.16 5.45
C GLN A 165 7.73 -48.68 5.71
N PRO A 166 6.61 -49.30 6.14
CA PRO A 166 6.50 -50.75 6.17
C PRO A 166 6.69 -51.28 4.75
N ALA A 167 7.70 -52.13 4.54
CA ALA A 167 7.87 -52.84 3.28
C ALA A 167 6.60 -53.67 3.00
N MET A 168 5.92 -53.41 1.89
CA MET A 168 4.87 -54.31 1.39
C MET A 168 5.51 -55.67 1.08
N PRO A 169 4.98 -56.80 1.60
CA PRO A 169 5.49 -58.11 1.24
C PRO A 169 5.09 -58.43 -0.21
N THR A 170 6.07 -58.50 -1.11
CA THR A 170 5.92 -59.08 -2.45
C THR A 170 6.18 -60.58 -2.37
N ASN A 171 5.12 -61.39 -2.32
CA ASN A 171 5.25 -62.83 -2.57
C ASN A 171 5.41 -63.07 -4.08
N PRO A 172 6.43 -63.81 -4.55
CA PRO A 172 6.53 -64.21 -5.95
C PRO A 172 5.55 -65.36 -6.26
N PRO A 173 4.91 -65.39 -7.45
CA PRO A 173 4.12 -66.54 -7.86
C PRO A 173 5.04 -67.72 -8.16
N THR A 174 4.82 -68.82 -7.44
CA THR A 174 5.42 -70.14 -7.71
C THR A 174 4.88 -70.65 -9.05
N GLN A 175 5.77 -70.80 -10.04
CA GLN A 175 5.48 -71.51 -11.29
C GLN A 175 5.64 -73.02 -11.02
N LEU A 176 4.61 -73.81 -11.33
CA LEU A 176 4.63 -75.27 -11.47
C LEU A 176 4.40 -75.62 -12.95
#